data_AF-A0A9P5NNS0-F1
#
_entry.id   AF-A0A9P5NNS0-F1
#
_cell.length_a   1.000
_cell.length_b   1.000
_cell.length_c   1.000
_cell.angle_alpha   90.00
_cell.angle_beta   90.00
_cell.angle_gamma   90.00
#
_symmetry.space_group_name_H-M   'P 1'
#
loop_
_entity.id
_entity.type
_entity.pdbx_description
1 polymer ?
#
loop_
_entity_poly.entity_id
_entity_poly.type
_entity_poly.pdbx_seq_one_letter_code
_entity_poly.pdbx_strand_id
1 'polypeptide(L)'
;MSTPITRETFISSDHVKVAAANPTMVKLSADGEGIEDVPVPASIKETGILPDGYSVDFILDPIVVIKALAKQDITTVEQLSDSLLDDLKEKLNSPENLKIVPTSIYEEKLAIATSDESEE
;
A
#
# COMPACT_ATOMS: atom_id res chain seq x y z
N MET A 1 17.05 -22.34 0.21
CA MET A 1 15.59 -22.18 0.19
C MET A 1 15.39 -20.81 -0.41
N SER A 2 14.76 -20.70 -1.58
CA SER A 2 14.51 -19.39 -2.19
C SER A 2 13.24 -18.80 -1.60
N THR A 3 13.29 -17.52 -1.23
CA THR A 3 12.18 -16.82 -0.60
C THR A 3 11.32 -16.20 -1.70
N PRO A 4 10.05 -16.63 -1.86
CA PRO A 4 9.18 -16.04 -2.88
C PRO A 4 8.93 -14.57 -2.57
N ILE A 5 8.94 -13.72 -3.60
CA ILE A 5 8.57 -12.31 -3.46
C ILE A 5 7.06 -12.24 -3.26
N THR A 6 6.65 -11.69 -2.12
CA THR A 6 5.25 -11.45 -1.77
C THR A 6 5.00 -9.97 -1.52
N ARG A 7 3.72 -9.57 -1.46
CA ARG A 7 3.35 -8.19 -1.11
C ARG A 7 4.01 -7.72 0.19
N GLU A 8 4.01 -8.61 1.19
CA GLU A 8 4.59 -8.37 2.51
C GLU A 8 6.12 -8.15 2.48
N THR A 9 6.80 -8.63 1.43
CA THR A 9 8.25 -8.42 1.26
C THR A 9 8.61 -6.94 1.18
N PHE A 10 7.70 -6.12 0.65
CA PHE A 10 7.92 -4.68 0.45
C PHE A 10 7.28 -3.80 1.51
N ILE A 11 6.44 -4.34 2.39
CA ILE A 11 5.71 -3.55 3.39
C ILE A 11 6.59 -3.39 4.64
N SER A 12 6.87 -2.15 5.02
CA SER A 12 7.59 -1.82 6.25
C SER A 12 6.67 -2.00 7.46
N SER A 13 7.20 -2.44 8.61
CA SER A 13 6.43 -2.49 9.87
C SER A 13 5.93 -1.11 10.32
N ASP A 14 6.60 -0.04 9.87
CA ASP A 14 6.25 1.34 10.23
C ASP A 14 5.36 2.05 9.19
N HIS A 15 4.89 1.36 8.14
CA HIS A 15 4.06 1.98 7.09
C HIS A 15 2.84 2.73 7.65
N VAL A 16 2.23 2.25 8.74
CA VAL A 16 1.11 2.95 9.40
C VAL A 16 1.52 4.27 10.02
N LYS A 17 2.69 4.34 10.67
CA LYS A 17 3.20 5.59 11.24
C LYS A 17 3.56 6.59 10.14
N VAL A 18 4.14 6.10 9.06
CA VAL A 18 4.47 6.95 7.90
C VAL A 18 3.19 7.51 7.26
N ALA A 19 2.17 6.66 7.07
CA ALA A 19 0.86 7.10 6.57
C ALA A 19 0.17 8.10 7.52
N ALA A 20 0.30 7.91 8.83
CA ALA A 20 -0.26 8.81 9.84
C ALA A 20 0.42 10.19 9.85
N ALA A 21 1.68 10.28 9.44
CA ALA A 21 2.40 11.55 9.36
C ALA A 21 1.86 12.45 8.23
N ASN A 22 1.10 11.90 7.28
CA ASN A 22 0.53 12.69 6.19
C ASN A 22 -0.44 13.78 6.68
N PRO A 23 -0.57 14.86 5.89
CA PRO A 23 -1.48 15.94 6.23
C PRO A 23 -2.95 15.50 6.13
N THR A 24 -3.28 14.63 5.16
CA THR A 24 -4.66 14.20 4.87
C THR A 24 -4.82 12.68 4.84
N MET A 25 -6.04 12.24 5.08
CA MET A 25 -6.55 10.90 4.83
C MET A 25 -7.80 10.97 3.96
N VAL A 26 -8.16 9.86 3.34
CA VAL A 26 -9.39 9.75 2.56
C VAL A 26 -10.54 9.38 3.46
N LYS A 27 -11.70 9.99 3.22
CA LYS A 27 -12.99 9.61 3.78
C LYS A 27 -14.00 9.45 2.65
N LEU A 28 -15.00 8.58 2.82
CA LEU A 28 -16.15 8.55 1.93
C LEU A 28 -16.99 9.82 2.11
N SER A 29 -17.44 10.40 1.00
CA SER A 29 -18.36 11.54 0.99
C SER A 29 -19.68 11.16 1.68
N ALA A 30 -20.47 12.16 2.07
CA ALA A 30 -21.75 11.96 2.76
C ALA A 30 -22.73 11.08 1.97
N ASP A 31 -22.64 11.13 0.63
CA ASP A 31 -23.47 10.36 -0.30
C ASP A 31 -22.92 8.95 -0.57
N GLY A 32 -21.72 8.63 -0.07
CA GLY A 32 -21.07 7.32 -0.22
C GLY A 32 -20.49 7.03 -1.61
N GLU A 33 -20.74 7.90 -2.59
CA GLU A 33 -20.29 7.73 -3.99
C GLU A 33 -18.95 8.42 -4.30
N GLY A 34 -18.42 9.22 -3.38
CA GLY A 34 -17.20 10.00 -3.59
C GLY A 34 -16.15 9.80 -2.48
N ILE A 35 -14.93 10.24 -2.77
CA ILE A 35 -13.85 10.32 -1.79
C ILE A 35 -13.48 11.77 -1.53
N GLU A 36 -13.18 12.08 -0.28
CA GLU A 36 -12.78 13.41 0.16
C GLU A 36 -11.48 13.33 0.98
N ASP A 37 -10.57 14.26 0.72
CA ASP A 37 -9.36 14.44 1.53
C ASP A 37 -9.69 15.26 2.79
N VAL A 38 -9.57 14.63 3.95
CA VAL A 38 -9.79 15.24 5.25
C VAL A 38 -8.48 15.25 6.05
N PRO A 39 -8.25 16.21 6.95
CA PRO A 39 -7.04 16.23 7.76
C PRO A 39 -6.92 14.97 8.62
N VAL A 40 -5.72 14.39 8.70
CA VAL A 40 -5.49 13.24 9.60
C VAL A 40 -5.67 13.70 11.06
N PRO A 41 -6.55 13.04 11.84
CA PRO A 41 -6.76 13.37 13.25
C PRO A 41 -5.46 13.28 14.07
N ALA A 42 -5.27 14.22 14.99
CA ALA A 42 -4.08 14.25 15.86
C ALA A 42 -3.88 12.94 16.63
N SER A 43 -4.97 12.31 17.09
CA SER A 43 -4.92 11.01 17.77
C SER A 43 -4.22 9.92 16.93
N ILE A 44 -4.46 9.89 15.62
CA ILE A 44 -3.80 8.93 14.72
C ILE A 44 -2.31 9.28 14.57
N LYS A 45 -1.97 10.58 14.46
CA LYS A 45 -0.57 11.03 14.37
C LYS A 45 0.25 10.67 15.61
N GLU A 46 -0.36 10.77 16.79
CA GLU A 46 0.29 10.50 18.07
C GLU A 46 0.39 9.01 18.38
N THR A 47 -0.66 8.24 18.09
CA THR A 47 -0.73 6.82 18.47
C THR A 47 -0.30 5.85 17.37
N GLY A 48 -0.39 6.27 16.11
CA GLY A 48 -0.25 5.38 14.95
C GLY A 48 -1.36 4.33 14.84
N ILE A 49 -2.45 4.48 15.60
CA ILE A 49 -3.58 3.55 15.60
C ILE A 49 -4.65 4.08 14.66
N LEU A 50 -5.05 3.26 13.69
CA LEU A 50 -6.14 3.59 12.77
C LEU A 50 -7.50 3.32 13.43
N PRO A 51 -8.51 4.17 13.19
CA PRO A 51 -9.88 3.89 13.59
C PRO A 51 -10.45 2.69 12.81
N ASP A 52 -11.44 2.03 13.39
CA ASP A 52 -12.15 0.92 12.74
C ASP A 52 -12.72 1.33 11.38
N GLY A 53 -12.58 0.45 10.39
CA GLY A 53 -13.02 0.69 9.02
C GLY A 53 -12.05 1.53 8.17
N TYR A 54 -10.83 1.78 8.64
CA TYR A 54 -9.75 2.39 7.87
C TYR A 54 -8.54 1.47 7.75
N SER A 55 -7.87 1.57 6.61
CA SER A 55 -6.65 0.83 6.27
C SER A 55 -5.61 1.78 5.68
N VAL A 56 -4.34 1.36 5.66
CA VAL A 56 -3.32 2.04 4.87
C VAL A 56 -3.27 1.41 3.49
N ASP A 57 -3.54 2.23 2.48
CA ASP A 57 -3.39 1.87 1.08
C ASP A 57 -2.07 2.42 0.52
N PHE A 58 -1.55 1.71 -0.48
CA PHE A 58 -0.36 2.07 -1.23
C PHE A 58 -0.81 2.59 -2.59
N ILE A 59 -0.66 3.88 -2.90
CA ILE A 59 -1.08 4.48 -4.17
C ILE A 59 -0.59 3.62 -5.36
N LEU A 60 0.71 3.34 -5.41
CA LEU A 60 1.29 2.24 -6.17
C LEU A 60 1.37 0.99 -5.29
N ASP A 61 0.47 0.03 -5.51
CA ASP A 61 0.43 -1.19 -4.70
C ASP A 61 1.63 -2.11 -5.01
N PRO A 62 2.28 -2.72 -3.98
CA PRO A 62 3.39 -3.63 -4.19
C PRO A 62 3.07 -4.82 -5.12
N ILE A 63 1.81 -5.24 -5.25
CA ILE A 63 1.38 -6.27 -6.22
C ILE A 63 1.76 -5.89 -7.64
N VAL A 64 1.66 -4.61 -8.01
CA VAL A 64 2.03 -4.14 -9.37
C VAL A 64 3.53 -4.32 -9.59
N VAL A 65 4.34 -4.03 -8.58
CA VAL A 65 5.80 -4.24 -8.62
C VAL A 65 6.12 -5.73 -8.75
N ILE A 66 5.45 -6.59 -7.99
CA ILE A 66 5.61 -8.05 -8.08
C ILE A 66 5.27 -8.56 -9.48
N LYS A 67 4.14 -8.12 -10.05
CA LYS A 67 3.75 -8.47 -11.42
C LYS A 67 4.80 -8.00 -12.45
N ALA A 68 5.36 -6.80 -12.27
CA ALA A 68 6.39 -6.27 -13.16
C ALA A 68 7.74 -7.02 -13.05
N LEU A 69 8.09 -7.49 -11.85
CA LEU A 69 9.27 -8.33 -11.61
C LEU A 69 9.07 -9.74 -12.18
N ALA A 70 7.89 -10.33 -12.00
CA ALA A 70 7.55 -11.64 -12.55
C ALA A 70 7.62 -11.67 -14.08
N LYS A 71 7.23 -10.58 -14.76
CA LYS A 71 7.40 -10.42 -16.22
C LYS A 71 8.86 -10.45 -16.69
N GLN A 72 9.82 -10.29 -15.79
CA GLN A 72 11.26 -10.37 -16.03
C GLN A 72 11.87 -11.65 -15.45
N ASP A 73 11.04 -12.66 -15.14
CA ASP A 73 11.44 -13.91 -14.49
C ASP A 73 12.06 -13.75 -13.08
N ILE A 74 11.80 -12.60 -12.43
CA ILE A 74 12.23 -12.33 -11.05
C ILE A 74 11.06 -12.68 -10.12
N THR A 75 11.19 -13.79 -9.39
CA THR A 75 10.11 -14.33 -8.53
C THR A 75 10.55 -14.55 -7.08
N THR A 76 11.86 -14.49 -6.81
CA THR A 76 12.44 -14.74 -5.49
C THR A 76 13.32 -13.58 -5.04
N VAL A 77 13.36 -13.33 -3.73
CA VAL A 77 14.06 -12.17 -3.14
C VAL A 77 15.54 -12.20 -3.48
N GLU A 78 16.14 -13.38 -3.54
CA GLU A 78 17.55 -13.61 -3.84
C GLU A 78 17.94 -13.26 -5.30
N GLN A 79 16.96 -13.09 -6.19
CA GLN A 79 17.20 -12.62 -7.55
C GLN A 79 17.31 -11.08 -7.63
N LEU A 80 16.85 -10.37 -6.60
CA LEU A 80 17.02 -8.92 -6.49
C LEU A 80 18.36 -8.62 -5.83
N SER A 81 19.03 -7.56 -6.27
CA SER A 81 20.14 -7.01 -5.50
C SER A 81 19.58 -6.35 -4.23
N ASP A 82 20.33 -6.45 -3.12
CA ASP A 82 19.94 -5.82 -1.84
C ASP A 82 19.61 -4.33 -2.04
N SER A 83 20.42 -3.64 -2.85
CA SER A 83 20.21 -2.23 -3.20
C SER A 83 18.87 -1.97 -3.89
N LEU A 84 18.45 -2.85 -4.81
CA LEU A 84 17.19 -2.69 -5.55
C LEU A 84 16.00 -2.99 -4.64
N LEU A 85 16.12 -4.00 -3.79
CA LEU A 85 15.09 -4.33 -2.80
C LEU A 85 14.87 -3.16 -1.83
N ASP A 86 15.95 -2.56 -1.35
CA ASP A 86 15.88 -1.41 -0.45
C ASP A 86 15.30 -0.17 -1.15
N ASP A 87 15.72 0.12 -2.39
CA ASP A 87 15.14 1.20 -3.19
C ASP A 87 13.63 1.03 -3.42
N LEU A 88 13.19 -0.20 -3.70
CA LEU A 88 11.77 -0.51 -3.89
C LEU A 88 10.99 -0.36 -2.58
N LYS A 89 11.54 -0.84 -1.47
CA LYS A 89 10.95 -0.65 -0.13
C LYS A 89 10.85 0.83 0.22
N GLU A 90 11.90 1.61 0.01
CA GLU A 90 11.90 3.04 0.32
C GLU A 90 10.82 3.78 -0.49
N LYS A 91 10.73 3.53 -1.79
CA LYS A 91 9.71 4.15 -2.65
C LYS A 91 8.30 3.72 -2.28
N LEU A 92 8.08 2.43 -2.04
CA LEU A 92 6.75 1.92 -1.73
C LEU A 92 6.26 2.37 -0.34
N ASN A 93 7.17 2.53 0.62
CA ASN A 93 6.84 3.01 1.97
C ASN A 93 7.07 4.52 2.14
N SER A 94 7.29 5.26 1.06
CA SER A 94 7.35 6.73 1.10
C SER A 94 6.01 7.28 1.59
N PRO A 95 5.99 8.36 2.39
CA PRO A 95 4.76 9.04 2.77
C PRO A 95 3.91 9.46 1.57
N GLU A 96 4.54 9.72 0.42
CA GLU A 96 3.85 10.06 -0.82
C GLU A 96 3.08 8.89 -1.44
N ASN A 97 3.50 7.66 -1.15
CA ASN A 97 2.85 6.45 -1.66
C ASN A 97 1.84 5.86 -0.66
N LEU A 98 1.86 6.28 0.61
CA LEU A 98 1.01 5.73 1.66
C LEU A 98 -0.15 6.67 1.95
N LYS A 99 -1.39 6.15 1.94
CA LYS A 99 -2.58 6.95 2.28
C LYS A 99 -3.51 6.16 3.17
N ILE A 100 -4.04 6.82 4.21
CA ILE A 100 -5.10 6.21 5.02
C ILE A 100 -6.40 6.35 4.24
N VAL A 101 -7.08 5.23 4.00
CA VAL A 101 -8.33 5.15 3.24
C VAL A 101 -9.34 4.28 3.98
N PRO A 102 -10.64 4.41 3.70
CA PRO A 102 -11.65 3.48 4.18
C PRO A 102 -11.34 2.05 3.70
N THR A 103 -11.46 1.06 4.58
CA THR A 103 -11.11 -0.35 4.28
C THR A 103 -11.84 -0.88 3.06
N SER A 104 -13.09 -0.48 2.83
CA SER A 104 -13.85 -0.88 1.64
C SER A 104 -13.18 -0.47 0.32
N ILE A 105 -12.56 0.72 0.27
CA ILE A 105 -11.85 1.20 -0.93
C ILE A 105 -10.56 0.41 -1.13
N TYR A 106 -9.85 0.15 -0.04
CA TYR A 106 -8.65 -0.68 -0.05
C TYR A 106 -8.95 -2.09 -0.58
N GLU A 107 -10.02 -2.72 -0.09
CA GLU A 107 -10.44 -4.06 -0.51
C GLU A 107 -10.87 -4.09 -1.98
N GLU A 108 -11.63 -3.09 -2.45
CA GLU A 108 -12.06 -2.99 -3.85
C GLU A 108 -10.86 -2.85 -4.80
N LYS A 109 -9.91 -1.98 -4.46
CA LYS A 109 -8.67 -1.83 -5.22
C LYS A 109 -7.85 -3.10 -5.23
N LEU A 110 -7.73 -3.77 -4.08
CA LEU A 110 -7.00 -5.03 -3.98
C LEU A 110 -7.64 -6.11 -4.86
N ALA A 111 -8.98 -6.19 -4.84
CA ALA A 111 -9.73 -7.10 -5.70
C ALA A 111 -9.42 -6.83 -7.17
N ILE A 112 -9.52 -5.59 -7.65
CA ILE A 112 -9.20 -5.21 -9.04
C ILE A 112 -7.75 -5.60 -9.39
N ALA A 113 -6.78 -5.25 -8.54
CA ALA A 113 -5.37 -5.54 -8.78
C ALA A 113 -5.08 -7.05 -8.85
N THR A 114 -5.86 -7.88 -8.15
CA THR A 114 -5.80 -9.35 -8.23
C THR A 114 -6.63 -9.94 -9.37
N SER A 115 -7.72 -9.29 -9.78
CA SER A 115 -8.66 -9.76 -10.80
C SER A 115 -8.26 -9.44 -12.25
N ASP A 116 -7.25 -8.59 -12.46
CA ASP A 116 -6.58 -8.29 -13.75
C ASP A 116 -5.93 -9.54 -14.44
N GLU A 117 -6.34 -10.75 -14.06
CA GLU A 117 -6.09 -12.02 -14.73
C GLU A 117 -7.31 -12.52 -15.54
N SER A 118 -8.32 -11.68 -15.78
CA SER A 118 -9.58 -12.10 -16.45
C SER A 118 -9.89 -11.42 -17.80
N GLU A 119 -8.97 -10.68 -18.40
CA GLU A 119 -9.14 -10.17 -19.77
C GLU A 119 -7.98 -10.65 -20.65
N GLU A 120 -8.10 -11.91 -21.10
CA GLU A 120 -7.43 -12.47 -22.28
C GLU A 120 -8.34 -12.34 -23.51
#